data_AF-A0A520F7B0-F1
#
_entry.id   AF-A0A520F7B0-F1
#
_cell.length_a   1.000
_cell.length_b   1.000
_cell.length_c   1.000
_cell.angle_alpha   90.00
_cell.angle_beta   90.00
_cell.angle_gamma   90.00
#
_symmetry.space_group_name_H-M   'P 1'
#
loop_
_entity.id
_entity.type
_entity.pdbx_description
1 polymer ?
#
loop_
_entity_poly.entity_id
_entity_poly.type
_entity_poly.pdbx_seq_one_letter_code
_entity_poly.pdbx_strand_id
1 'polypeptide(L)'
;MHPHGTLSGSGKGLSRAELLAAVSLAIDLGLGQPMEHMLRSSLIATRIAERMGLDPQQRATVYYANLVGWIGCHADSHELSALFGDDIAFRA
;
A
#
# COMPACT_ATOMS: atom_id res chain seq x y z
N MET A 1 -40.55 6.73 2.84
CA MET A 1 -40.09 5.68 3.77
C MET A 1 -39.39 4.63 2.92
N HIS A 2 -38.09 4.82 2.66
CA HIS A 2 -37.30 3.93 1.80
C HIS A 2 -36.75 2.77 2.62
N PRO A 3 -36.90 1.51 2.18
CA PRO A 3 -36.38 0.36 2.90
C PRO A 3 -34.85 0.36 2.85
N HIS A 4 -34.21 0.25 4.01
CA HIS A 4 -32.78 -0.02 4.12
C HIS A 4 -32.50 -1.40 3.49
N GLY A 5 -31.92 -1.40 2.31
CA GLY A 5 -31.41 -2.62 1.67
C GLY A 5 -30.34 -3.24 2.55
N THR A 6 -30.62 -4.41 3.10
CA THR A 6 -29.64 -5.25 3.76
C THR A 6 -28.71 -5.84 2.69
N LEU A 7 -27.47 -5.34 2.64
CA LEU A 7 -26.41 -5.98 1.86
C LEU A 7 -26.13 -7.35 2.49
N SER A 8 -26.71 -8.40 1.88
CA SER A 8 -26.35 -9.79 2.14
C SER A 8 -24.96 -10.04 1.57
N GLY A 9 -23.93 -9.69 2.34
CA GLY A 9 -22.55 -10.07 2.06
C GLY A 9 -22.37 -11.55 2.34
N SER A 10 -22.23 -12.36 1.29
CA SER A 10 -21.77 -13.75 1.39
C SER A 10 -20.46 -13.78 2.20
N GLY A 11 -20.43 -14.54 3.30
CA GLY A 11 -19.32 -14.62 4.25
C GLY A 11 -18.04 -15.22 3.64
N LYS A 12 -17.32 -14.43 2.84
CA LYS A 12 -15.92 -14.66 2.51
C LYS A 12 -15.09 -13.74 3.42
N GLY A 13 -14.20 -14.35 4.20
CA GLY A 13 -13.26 -13.59 5.04
C GLY A 13 -12.36 -12.68 4.22
N LEU A 14 -11.76 -11.69 4.88
CA LEU A 14 -10.85 -10.72 4.28
C LEU A 14 -9.69 -11.44 3.56
N SER A 15 -9.49 -11.13 2.28
CA SER A 15 -8.36 -11.66 1.52
C SER A 15 -7.06 -10.95 1.91
N ARG A 16 -5.92 -11.64 1.74
CA ARG A 16 -4.59 -11.04 1.91
C ARG A 16 -4.39 -9.79 1.04
N ALA A 17 -4.95 -9.79 -0.17
CA ALA A 17 -4.83 -8.65 -1.08
C ALA A 17 -5.58 -7.43 -0.54
N GLU A 18 -6.80 -7.60 -0.04
CA GLU A 18 -7.58 -6.50 0.55
C GLU A 18 -6.90 -5.93 1.81
N LEU A 19 -6.38 -6.81 2.68
CA LEU A 19 -5.65 -6.38 3.87
C LEU A 19 -4.41 -5.56 3.50
N LEU A 20 -3.57 -6.07 2.59
CA LEU A 20 -2.33 -5.38 2.22
C LEU A 20 -2.59 -4.13 1.38
N ALA A 21 -3.67 -4.10 0.60
CA ALA A 21 -4.12 -2.88 -0.08
C ALA A 21 -4.50 -1.79 0.94
N ALA A 22 -5.25 -2.12 2.00
CA ALA A 22 -5.57 -1.18 3.06
C ALA A 22 -4.31 -0.68 3.81
N VAL A 23 -3.36 -1.57 4.10
CA VAL A 23 -2.07 -1.21 4.69
C VAL A 23 -1.29 -0.25 3.78
N SER A 24 -1.31 -0.46 2.47
CA SER A 24 -0.63 0.42 1.52
C SER A 24 -1.12 1.88 1.56
N LEU A 25 -2.39 2.10 1.92
CA LEU A 25 -2.94 3.44 2.10
C LEU A 25 -2.40 4.11 3.38
N ALA A 26 -2.25 3.36 4.47
CA ALA A 26 -1.60 3.87 5.67
C ALA A 26 -0.13 4.24 5.41
N ILE A 27 0.55 3.47 4.53
CA ILE A 27 1.91 3.76 4.09
C ILE A 27 1.97 5.07 3.28
N ASP A 28 1.06 5.28 2.31
CA ASP A 28 1.00 6.53 1.55
C ASP A 28 0.89 7.75 2.48
N LEU A 29 0.06 7.65 3.53
CA LEU A 29 -0.09 8.70 4.54
C LEU A 29 1.22 8.95 5.31
N GLY A 30 1.89 7.89 5.76
CA GLY A 30 3.18 8.01 6.49
C GLY A 30 4.31 8.58 5.63
N LEU A 31 4.25 8.36 4.32
CA LEU A 31 5.19 8.93 3.35
C LEU A 31 4.83 10.36 2.92
N GLY A 32 3.65 10.89 3.30
CA GLY A 32 3.14 12.15 2.77
C GLY A 32 2.79 12.11 1.28
N GLN A 33 2.56 10.92 0.72
CA GLN A 33 2.23 10.73 -0.70
C GLN A 33 0.72 10.86 -0.95
N PRO A 34 0.31 11.16 -2.19
CA PRO A 34 -1.09 11.07 -2.59
C PRO A 34 -1.63 9.66 -2.36
N MET A 35 -2.91 9.56 -2.02
CA MET A 35 -3.55 8.26 -1.83
C MET A 35 -3.43 7.36 -3.06
N GLU A 36 -3.32 6.06 -2.81
CA GLU A 36 -3.15 5.02 -3.82
C GLU A 36 -1.81 5.10 -4.57
N HIS A 37 -0.82 5.83 -4.05
CA HIS A 37 0.51 5.88 -4.64
C HIS A 37 1.14 4.48 -4.66
N MET A 38 1.16 3.78 -3.52
CA MET A 38 1.70 2.42 -3.45
C MET A 38 0.89 1.41 -4.28
N LEU A 39 -0.43 1.59 -4.40
CA LEU A 39 -1.27 0.76 -5.28
C LEU A 39 -0.89 0.94 -6.75
N ARG A 40 -0.78 2.19 -7.23
CA ARG A 40 -0.35 2.48 -8.59
C ARG A 40 1.05 1.97 -8.88
N SER A 41 1.97 2.17 -7.93
CA SER A 41 3.33 1.61 -7.99
C SER A 41 3.30 0.08 -8.16
N SER A 42 2.42 -0.62 -7.42
CA SER A 42 2.31 -2.08 -7.48
C SER A 42 1.80 -2.58 -8.84
N LEU A 43 0.89 -1.84 -9.47
CA LEU A 43 0.43 -2.12 -10.83
C LEU A 43 1.55 -1.92 -11.86
N ILE A 44 2.34 -0.86 -11.72
CA ILE A 44 3.49 -0.59 -12.61
C ILE A 44 4.53 -1.70 -12.46
N ALA A 45 4.91 -2.04 -11.21
CA ALA A 45 5.87 -3.10 -10.93
C ALA A 45 5.41 -4.46 -11.47
N THR A 46 4.13 -4.80 -11.31
CA THR A 46 3.57 -6.05 -11.86
C THR A 46 3.62 -6.09 -13.39
N ARG A 47 3.33 -4.97 -14.07
CA ARG A 47 3.44 -4.86 -15.54
C ARG A 47 4.88 -4.95 -16.03
N ILE A 48 5.85 -4.45 -15.25
CA ILE A 48 7.28 -4.60 -15.55
C ILE A 48 7.66 -6.08 -15.41
N ALA A 49 7.28 -6.73 -14.31
CA ALA A 49 7.51 -8.15 -14.06
C ALA A 49 6.91 -9.05 -15.16
N GLU A 50 5.72 -8.72 -15.66
CA GLU A 50 5.11 -9.37 -16.83
C GLU A 50 6.00 -9.28 -18.08
N ARG A 51 6.48 -8.08 -18.41
CA ARG A 51 7.34 -7.85 -19.58
C ARG A 51 8.71 -8.52 -19.46
N MET A 52 9.17 -8.75 -18.24
CA MET A 52 10.39 -9.51 -17.95
C MET A 52 10.20 -11.03 -18.05
N GLY A 53 8.97 -11.52 -18.28
CA GLY A 53 8.68 -12.95 -18.38
C GLY A 53 8.71 -13.67 -17.03
N LEU A 54 8.51 -12.96 -15.91
CA LEU A 54 8.47 -13.58 -14.59
C LEU A 54 7.25 -14.48 -14.44
N ASP A 55 7.44 -15.58 -13.71
CA ASP A 55 6.37 -16.56 -13.46
C ASP A 55 5.28 -15.99 -12.52
N PRO A 56 4.12 -16.67 -12.38
CA PRO A 56 3.04 -16.18 -11.53
C PRO A 56 3.41 -16.00 -10.05
N GLN A 57 4.29 -16.84 -9.51
CA GLN A 57 4.71 -16.75 -8.11
C GLN A 57 5.63 -15.54 -7.90
N GLN A 58 6.57 -15.31 -8.81
CA GLN A 58 7.45 -14.15 -8.81
C GLN A 58 6.66 -12.84 -8.95
N ARG A 59 5.67 -12.81 -9.85
CA ARG A 59 4.77 -11.65 -10.02
C ARG A 59 3.94 -11.39 -8.77
N ALA A 60 3.44 -12.44 -8.10
CA ALA A 60 2.75 -12.29 -6.82
C ALA A 60 3.69 -11.71 -5.74
N THR A 61 4.95 -12.14 -5.69
CA THR A 61 5.96 -11.56 -4.80
C THR A 61 6.16 -10.08 -5.09
N VAL A 62 6.34 -9.69 -6.36
CA VAL A 62 6.47 -8.27 -6.76
C VAL A 62 5.26 -7.46 -6.30
N TYR A 63 4.05 -7.97 -6.54
CA TYR A 63 2.81 -7.31 -6.13
C TYR A 63 2.75 -7.09 -4.61
N TYR A 64 2.90 -8.15 -3.82
CA TYR A 64 2.77 -8.05 -2.36
C TYR A 64 3.93 -7.30 -1.71
N ALA A 65 5.16 -7.50 -2.18
CA ALA A 65 6.33 -6.80 -1.66
C ALA A 65 6.22 -5.29 -1.93
N ASN A 66 5.74 -4.91 -3.11
CA ASN A 66 5.58 -3.49 -3.43
C ASN A 66 4.51 -2.82 -2.56
N LEU A 67 3.38 -3.49 -2.26
CA LEU A 67 2.34 -2.93 -1.37
C LEU A 67 2.85 -2.54 0.02
N VAL A 68 3.85 -3.26 0.53
CA VAL A 68 4.41 -3.06 1.88
C VAL A 68 5.86 -2.61 1.90
N GLY A 69 6.43 -2.26 0.74
CA GLY A 69 7.87 -1.96 0.60
C GLY A 69 8.34 -0.81 1.50
N TRP A 70 7.41 0.07 1.90
CA TRP A 70 7.66 1.23 2.75
C TRP A 70 6.94 1.15 4.10
N ILE A 71 6.64 -0.06 4.59
CA ILE A 71 5.96 -0.22 5.88
C ILE A 71 6.73 0.40 7.06
N GLY A 72 8.06 0.48 6.94
CA GLY A 72 8.95 1.15 7.89
C GLY A 72 9.21 2.63 7.62
N CYS A 73 8.37 3.32 6.83
CA CYS A 73 8.57 4.72 6.44
C CYS A 73 8.79 5.69 7.62
N HIS A 74 8.37 5.34 8.83
CA HIS A 74 8.45 6.17 10.03
C HIS A 74 9.49 5.69 11.06
N ALA A 75 10.39 4.76 10.69
CA ALA A 75 11.36 4.18 11.61
C ALA A 75 12.25 5.24 12.30
N ASP A 76 12.72 6.24 11.52
CA ASP A 76 13.60 7.31 12.01
C ASP A 76 12.85 8.64 12.19
N SER A 77 11.51 8.63 12.14
CA SER A 77 10.70 9.86 12.16
C SER A 77 10.89 10.67 13.44
N HIS A 78 11.14 10.01 14.57
CA HIS A 78 11.37 10.70 15.84
C HIS A 78 12.67 11.51 15.82
N GLU A 79 13.76 10.89 15.38
CA GLU A 79 15.07 11.54 15.25
C GLU A 79 15.03 12.66 14.21
N LEU A 80 14.42 12.40 13.05
CA LEU A 80 14.29 13.39 11.98
C LEU A 80 13.44 14.58 12.41
N SER A 81 12.35 14.36 13.13
CA SER A 81 11.51 15.44 13.64
C SER A 81 12.26 16.27 14.71
N ALA A 82 13.03 15.63 15.58
CA ALA A 82 13.84 16.34 16.57
C ALA A 82 14.92 17.24 15.95
N LEU A 83 15.50 16.83 14.81
CA LEU A 83 16.59 17.54 14.13
C LEU A 83 16.09 18.58 13.11
N PHE A 84 15.00 18.28 12.40
CA PHE A 84 14.54 19.04 11.23
C PHE A 84 13.11 19.56 11.36
N GLY A 85 12.39 19.21 12.43
CA GLY A 85 10.99 19.59 12.64
C GLY A 85 10.03 18.67 11.91
N ASP A 86 9.73 18.98 10.65
CA ASP A 86 8.81 18.18 9.82
C ASP A 86 9.60 17.09 9.09
N ASP A 87 9.45 15.85 9.56
CA ASP A 87 10.15 14.67 9.02
C ASP A 87 9.64 14.24 7.63
N ILE A 88 8.38 14.55 7.30
CA ILE A 88 7.83 14.28 5.97
C ILE A 88 8.40 15.28 4.98
N ALA A 89 8.34 16.58 5.29
CA ALA A 89 8.88 17.63 4.43
C ALA A 89 10.39 17.48 4.20
N PHE A 90 11.12 16.99 5.21
CA PHE A 90 12.56 16.71 5.08
C PHE A 90 12.89 15.58 4.08
N ARG A 91 12.02 14.58 3.91
CA ARG A 91 12.24 13.41 3.03
C ARG A 91 11.66 13.57 1.62
N ALA A 92 10.91 14.63 1.37
CA ALA A 92 10.16 14.87 0.13
C ALA A 92 11.04 15.18 -1.09
#